data_AF-A0A939AHL3-F1
#
_entry.id   AF-A0A939AHL3-F1
#
_cell.length_a   1.000
_cell.length_b   1.000
_cell.length_c   1.000
_cell.angle_alpha   90.00
_cell.angle_beta   90.00
_cell.angle_gamma   90.00
#
_symmetry.space_group_name_H-M   'P 1'
#
loop_
_entity.id
_entity.type
_entity.pdbx_description
1 polymer ?
#
loop_
_entity_poly.entity_id
_entity_poly.type
_entity_poly.pdbx_seq_one_letter_code
_entity_poly.pdbx_strand_id
1 'polypeptide(L)'
;MERSPNSPLERVDDDWGPGGGPHLSGRTLGGLILVILGLGLFALQSVAGFGEALVFFLVGAIFVAAYLVRGRYGFLIPGCILLGIGLGRVGTAYGYDFGALEGLGLGGGFLAIYLIDRIYRGRSHWWPLIPGTILLIGPLLTRLPEAQRVVEIAWPLGLILVGLILLVGAQGITRRL
;
A
#
# COMPACT_ATOMS: atom_id res chain seq x y z
N MET A 1 0.47 66.78 -5.05
CA MET A 1 -0.01 66.08 -3.85
C MET A 1 0.13 64.59 -4.11
N GLU A 2 1.36 64.11 -4.01
CA GLU A 2 1.73 62.69 -3.95
C GLU A 2 0.92 61.95 -2.87
N ARG A 3 0.38 60.77 -3.24
CA ARG A 3 0.07 59.73 -2.25
C ARG A 3 1.34 58.89 -2.04
N SER A 4 1.89 59.04 -0.84
CA SER A 4 3.02 58.27 -0.31
C SER A 4 2.76 56.75 -0.38
N PRO A 5 3.67 55.95 -0.96
CA PRO A 5 3.69 54.51 -0.83
C PRO A 5 4.51 54.15 0.42
N ASN A 6 3.88 53.66 1.49
CA ASN A 6 4.48 52.89 2.59
C ASN A 6 3.46 52.79 3.74
N SER A 7 2.57 51.80 3.66
CA SER A 7 1.86 51.29 4.84
C SER A 7 2.71 50.20 5.50
N PRO A 8 3.09 50.31 6.79
CA PRO A 8 3.90 49.32 7.52
C PRO A 8 3.27 47.92 7.74
N LEU A 9 2.22 47.55 7.00
CA LEU A 9 1.49 46.30 7.18
C LEU A 9 1.86 45.21 6.16
N GLU A 10 2.99 45.38 5.46
CA GLU A 10 3.49 44.49 4.40
C GLU A 10 4.68 43.61 4.84
N ARG A 11 4.87 43.36 6.15
CA ARG A 11 5.93 42.46 6.66
C ARG A 11 5.49 41.65 7.87
N VAL A 12 4.54 40.76 7.61
CA VAL A 12 4.36 39.52 8.37
C VAL A 12 4.31 38.44 7.29
N ASP A 13 5.44 38.14 6.66
CA ASP A 13 6.37 37.10 7.13
C ASP A 13 5.53 35.87 7.54
N ASP A 14 4.99 35.10 6.60
CA ASP A 14 5.69 34.24 5.62
C ASP A 14 6.57 33.16 6.25
N ASP A 15 6.20 32.62 7.41
CA ASP A 15 6.77 31.36 7.91
C ASP A 15 5.77 30.47 8.66
N TRP A 16 4.64 30.15 8.01
CA TRP A 16 3.85 28.97 8.39
C TRP A 16 3.46 28.17 7.16
N GLY A 17 4.47 27.79 6.37
CA GLY A 17 4.33 26.69 5.43
C GLY A 17 4.35 25.37 6.22
N PRO A 18 3.27 24.58 6.27
CA PRO A 18 3.35 23.25 6.84
C PRO A 18 4.31 22.43 5.97
N GLY A 19 5.53 22.26 6.48
CA GLY A 19 6.56 21.30 6.05
C GLY A 19 6.56 20.95 4.58
N GLY A 20 7.52 21.50 3.84
CA GLY A 20 7.98 20.93 2.57
C GLY A 20 8.47 19.50 2.77
N GLY A 21 7.54 18.56 2.84
CA GLY A 21 7.84 17.16 2.59
C GLY A 21 8.41 17.05 1.18
N PRO A 22 9.29 16.08 0.89
CA PRO A 22 9.88 15.94 -0.42
C PRO A 22 8.76 15.85 -1.47
N HIS A 23 8.55 16.94 -2.21
CA HIS A 23 7.69 16.96 -3.38
C HIS A 23 8.45 16.22 -4.46
N LEU A 24 8.40 14.88 -4.42
CA LEU A 24 8.89 14.05 -5.51
C LEU A 24 8.15 14.50 -6.76
N SER A 25 8.85 15.24 -7.63
CA SER A 25 8.35 15.65 -8.93
C SER A 25 7.83 14.40 -9.65
N GLY A 26 6.68 14.47 -10.33
CA GLY A 26 6.06 13.30 -10.97
C GLY A 26 7.01 12.53 -11.89
N ARG A 27 8.05 13.20 -12.40
CA ARG A 27 9.16 12.61 -13.16
C ARG A 27 10.05 11.69 -12.31
N THR A 28 10.38 12.08 -11.09
CA THR A 28 11.18 11.28 -10.14
C THR A 28 10.43 10.04 -9.67
N LEU A 29 9.12 10.16 -9.43
CA LEU A 29 8.28 9.00 -9.09
C LEU A 29 8.13 8.05 -10.29
N GLY A 30 7.89 8.59 -11.48
CA GLY A 30 7.85 7.78 -12.70
C GLY A 30 9.16 7.04 -12.93
N GLY A 31 10.31 7.72 -12.73
CA GLY A 31 11.63 7.10 -12.77
C GLY A 31 11.81 6.01 -11.71
N LEU A 32 11.39 6.25 -10.46
CA LEU A 32 11.46 5.26 -9.38
C LEU A 32 10.64 4.01 -9.70
N ILE A 33 9.40 4.19 -10.18
CA ILE A 33 8.54 3.08 -10.58
C ILE A 33 9.17 2.30 -11.73
N LEU A 34 9.77 2.99 -12.71
CA LEU A 34 10.46 2.33 -13.83
C LEU A 34 11.68 1.54 -13.37
N VAL A 35 12.45 2.06 -12.41
CA VAL A 35 13.59 1.36 -11.80
C VAL A 35 13.12 0.11 -11.06
N ILE A 36 12.05 0.21 -10.26
CA ILE A 36 11.46 -0.95 -9.56
C ILE A 36 10.96 -2.00 -10.57
N LEU A 37 10.28 -1.56 -11.63
CA LEU A 37 9.82 -2.43 -12.71
C LEU A 37 10.99 -3.11 -13.43
N GLY A 38 12.03 -2.35 -13.78
CA GLY A 38 13.23 -2.87 -14.44
C GLY A 38 13.96 -3.90 -13.59
N LEU A 39 14.12 -3.63 -12.29
CA LEU A 39 14.68 -4.58 -11.33
C LEU A 39 13.82 -5.84 -11.21
N GLY A 40 12.50 -5.71 -11.17
CA GLY A 40 11.60 -6.86 -11.15
C GLY A 40 11.70 -7.72 -12.41
N LEU A 41 11.75 -7.10 -13.60
CA LEU A 41 11.97 -7.80 -14.87
C LEU A 41 13.35 -8.48 -14.92
N PHE A 42 14.39 -7.83 -14.42
CA PHE A 42 15.73 -8.39 -14.35
C PHE A 42 15.80 -9.60 -13.42
N ALA A 43 15.17 -9.52 -12.25
CA ALA A 43 15.03 -10.65 -11.34
C ALA A 43 14.26 -11.81 -12.01
N LEU A 44 13.16 -11.52 -12.72
CA LEU A 44 12.40 -12.50 -13.49
C LEU A 44 13.22 -13.19 -14.58
N GLN A 45 14.08 -12.46 -15.29
CA GLN A 45 14.97 -13.03 -16.31
C GLN A 45 16.07 -13.92 -15.72
N SER A 46 16.42 -13.71 -14.46
CA SER A 46 17.48 -14.46 -13.77
C SER A 46 17.05 -15.85 -13.33
N VAL A 47 15.75 -16.19 -13.42
CA VAL A 47 15.23 -17.50 -13.03
C VAL A 47 14.72 -18.26 -14.27
N ALA A 48 15.19 -19.48 -14.46
CA ALA A 48 14.78 -20.33 -15.57
C ALA A 48 13.42 -21.00 -15.26
N GLY A 49 12.37 -20.69 -16.04
CA GLY A 49 11.08 -21.42 -16.00
C GLY A 49 9.81 -20.63 -15.64
N PHE A 50 9.64 -19.36 -16.06
CA PHE A 50 8.59 -18.45 -15.56
C PHE A 50 7.59 -18.00 -16.61
N GLY A 51 6.70 -18.88 -17.06
CA GLY A 51 5.58 -18.45 -17.90
C GLY A 51 4.56 -17.60 -17.11
N GLU A 52 4.09 -18.12 -15.98
CA GLU A 52 2.94 -17.55 -15.26
C GLU A 52 3.29 -16.30 -14.43
N ALA A 53 4.39 -16.32 -13.67
CA ALA A 53 4.82 -15.16 -12.87
C ALA A 53 5.16 -13.95 -13.75
N LEU A 54 5.78 -14.21 -14.90
CA LEU A 54 6.11 -13.18 -15.88
C LEU A 54 4.84 -12.55 -16.47
N VAL A 55 3.82 -13.35 -16.77
CA VAL A 55 2.53 -12.84 -17.24
C VAL A 55 1.89 -11.94 -16.19
N PHE A 56 1.79 -12.37 -14.93
CA PHE A 56 1.23 -11.54 -13.86
C PHE A 56 2.02 -10.25 -13.65
N PHE A 57 3.36 -10.33 -13.66
CA PHE A 57 4.21 -9.16 -13.50
C PHE A 57 4.06 -8.18 -14.66
N LEU A 58 4.07 -8.64 -15.92
CA LEU A 58 3.92 -7.80 -17.10
C LEU A 58 2.53 -7.15 -17.17
N VAL A 59 1.48 -7.92 -16.88
CA VAL A 59 0.12 -7.37 -16.84
C VAL A 59 0.04 -6.33 -15.73
N GLY A 60 0.54 -6.62 -14.53
CA GLY A 60 0.59 -5.65 -13.43
C GLY A 60 1.35 -4.38 -13.79
N ALA A 61 2.50 -4.52 -14.45
CA ALA A 61 3.31 -3.41 -14.96
C ALA A 61 2.55 -2.52 -15.93
N ILE A 62 1.82 -3.12 -16.88
CA ILE A 62 0.99 -2.38 -17.84
C ILE A 62 -0.10 -1.59 -17.13
N PHE A 63 -0.73 -2.16 -16.11
CA PHE A 63 -1.75 -1.47 -15.31
C PHE A 63 -1.18 -0.29 -14.51
N VAL A 64 -0.01 -0.46 -13.90
CA VAL A 64 0.69 0.65 -13.21
C VAL A 64 1.11 1.73 -14.21
N ALA A 65 1.65 1.37 -15.36
CA ALA A 65 1.97 2.32 -16.42
C ALA A 65 0.72 3.06 -16.92
N ALA A 66 -0.39 2.35 -17.12
CA ALA A 66 -1.67 2.93 -17.50
C ALA A 66 -2.22 3.88 -16.43
N TYR A 67 -2.00 3.59 -15.14
CA TYR A 67 -2.32 4.50 -14.04
C TYR A 67 -1.50 5.79 -14.13
N LEU A 68 -0.20 5.70 -14.39
CA LEU A 68 0.66 6.88 -14.52
C LEU A 68 0.24 7.78 -15.70
N VAL A 69 -0.20 7.19 -16.80
CA VAL A 69 -0.65 7.94 -17.99
C VAL A 69 -2.07 8.52 -17.82
N ARG A 70 -3.01 7.73 -17.28
CA ARG A 70 -4.45 8.09 -17.23
C ARG A 70 -4.90 8.67 -15.90
N GLY A 71 -4.09 8.55 -14.84
CA GLY A 71 -4.41 9.01 -13.49
C GLY A 71 -5.64 8.35 -12.84
N ARG A 72 -6.16 7.23 -13.39
CA ARG A 72 -7.38 6.57 -12.90
C ARG A 72 -7.07 5.51 -11.85
N TYR A 73 -7.54 5.75 -10.62
CA TYR A 73 -7.31 4.90 -9.46
C TYR A 73 -7.65 3.41 -9.68
N GLY A 74 -8.67 3.10 -10.50
CA GLY A 74 -9.07 1.73 -10.83
C GLY A 74 -7.99 0.87 -11.50
N PHE A 75 -6.94 1.46 -12.07
CA PHE A 75 -5.81 0.70 -12.65
C PHE A 75 -4.69 0.43 -11.64
N LEU A 76 -4.57 1.24 -10.59
CA LEU A 76 -3.50 1.09 -9.59
C LEU A 76 -3.69 -0.17 -8.76
N ILE A 77 -4.93 -0.43 -8.33
CA ILE A 77 -5.26 -1.59 -7.49
C ILE A 77 -4.88 -2.92 -8.18
N PRO A 78 -5.41 -3.25 -9.37
CA PRO A 78 -5.01 -4.48 -10.06
C PRO A 78 -3.54 -4.46 -10.44
N GLY A 79 -2.98 -3.30 -10.80
CA GLY A 79 -1.56 -3.17 -11.16
C GLY A 79 -0.62 -3.60 -10.04
N CYS A 80 -0.78 -3.02 -8.84
CA CYS A 80 0.07 -3.33 -7.70
C CYS A 80 -0.15 -4.74 -7.15
N ILE A 81 -1.39 -5.26 -7.17
CA ILE A 81 -1.68 -6.64 -6.73
C ILE A 81 -1.00 -7.64 -7.66
N LEU A 82 -1.20 -7.51 -8.97
CA LEU A 82 -0.62 -8.43 -9.96
C LEU A 82 0.91 -8.36 -9.99
N LEU A 83 1.47 -7.16 -9.85
CA LEU A 83 2.91 -6.96 -9.76
C LEU A 83 3.48 -7.59 -8.48
N GLY A 84 2.78 -7.43 -7.34
CA GLY A 84 3.14 -8.04 -6.07
C GLY A 84 3.10 -9.58 -6.10
N ILE A 85 2.05 -10.17 -6.68
CA ILE A 85 1.94 -11.63 -6.88
C ILE A 85 3.05 -12.13 -7.81
N GLY A 86 3.28 -11.45 -8.94
CA GLY A 86 4.35 -11.79 -9.88
C GLY A 86 5.72 -11.81 -9.20
N LEU A 87 6.02 -10.81 -8.35
CA LEU A 87 7.24 -10.77 -7.56
C LEU A 87 7.31 -11.87 -6.48
N GLY A 88 6.21 -12.12 -5.76
CA GLY A 88 6.14 -13.18 -4.75
C GLY A 88 6.43 -14.57 -5.33
N ARG A 89 5.90 -14.84 -6.53
CA ARG A 89 6.13 -16.08 -7.30
C ARG A 89 7.57 -16.26 -7.79
N VAL A 90 8.30 -15.17 -8.03
CA VAL A 90 9.75 -15.24 -8.34
C VAL A 90 10.52 -15.68 -7.11
N GLY A 91 10.16 -15.15 -5.94
CA GLY A 91 10.80 -15.54 -4.69
C GLY A 91 10.60 -17.02 -4.34
N THR A 92 9.42 -17.59 -4.62
CA THR A 92 9.16 -19.02 -4.35
C THR A 92 10.01 -19.95 -5.22
N ALA A 93 10.39 -19.51 -6.42
CA ALA A 93 11.28 -20.24 -7.30
C ALA A 93 12.67 -20.53 -6.71
N TYR A 94 13.12 -19.68 -5.79
CA TYR A 94 14.40 -19.82 -5.11
C TYR A 94 14.34 -20.80 -3.91
N GLY A 95 13.27 -21.59 -3.78
CA GLY A 95 13.15 -22.66 -2.77
C GLY A 95 12.51 -22.22 -1.45
N TYR A 96 11.84 -21.07 -1.44
CA TYR A 96 11.12 -20.57 -0.27
C TYR A 96 9.63 -20.96 -0.32
N ASP A 97 9.07 -21.20 0.86
CA ASP A 97 7.73 -21.75 1.09
C ASP A 97 6.62 -21.03 0.31
N PHE A 98 5.79 -21.80 -0.41
CA PHE A 98 4.93 -21.33 -1.50
C PHE A 98 3.82 -20.36 -1.03
N GLY A 99 3.46 -20.37 0.27
CA GLY A 99 2.48 -19.45 0.84
C GLY A 99 3.07 -18.17 1.46
N ALA A 100 4.32 -18.21 1.91
CA ALA A 100 4.91 -17.12 2.66
C ALA A 100 5.33 -15.96 1.76
N LEU A 101 6.02 -16.24 0.65
CA LEU A 101 6.50 -15.19 -0.26
C LEU A 101 5.43 -14.63 -1.17
N GLU A 102 4.44 -15.43 -1.57
CA GLU A 102 3.28 -14.93 -2.31
C GLU A 102 2.46 -13.98 -1.43
N GLY A 103 2.25 -14.33 -0.15
CA GLY A 103 1.62 -13.46 0.85
C GLY A 103 2.39 -12.15 1.07
N LEU A 104 3.74 -12.22 1.18
CA LEU A 104 4.59 -11.03 1.30
C LEU A 104 4.55 -10.16 0.04
N GLY A 105 4.57 -10.77 -1.16
CA GLY A 105 4.45 -10.06 -2.42
C GLY A 105 3.11 -9.35 -2.55
N LEU A 106 2.02 -10.01 -2.15
CA LEU A 106 0.66 -9.46 -2.16
C LEU A 106 0.50 -8.34 -1.11
N GLY A 107 1.05 -8.52 0.10
CA GLY A 107 1.11 -7.47 1.14
C GLY A 107 1.94 -6.26 0.71
N GLY A 108 3.06 -6.50 0.05
CA GLY A 108 3.88 -5.47 -0.60
C GLY A 108 3.13 -4.74 -1.71
N GLY A 109 2.31 -5.45 -2.49
CA GLY A 109 1.41 -4.88 -3.48
C GLY A 109 0.39 -3.91 -2.87
N PHE A 110 -0.29 -4.30 -1.78
CA PHE A 110 -1.20 -3.41 -1.06
C PHE A 110 -0.50 -2.19 -0.44
N LEU A 111 0.70 -2.38 0.12
CA LEU A 111 1.50 -1.29 0.63
C LEU A 111 1.92 -0.32 -0.49
N ALA A 112 2.26 -0.84 -1.68
CA ALA A 112 2.58 -0.05 -2.85
C ALA A 112 1.40 0.80 -3.33
N ILE A 113 0.15 0.29 -3.27
CA ILE A 113 -1.06 1.08 -3.58
C ILE A 113 -1.11 2.31 -2.68
N TYR A 114 -0.97 2.11 -1.36
CA TYR A 114 -1.00 3.20 -0.38
C TYR A 114 0.13 4.21 -0.63
N LEU A 115 1.35 3.72 -0.86
CA LEU A 115 2.52 4.57 -1.07
C LEU A 115 2.38 5.42 -2.34
N ILE A 116 1.96 4.79 -3.45
CA ILE A 116 1.77 5.47 -4.74
C ILE A 116 0.61 6.46 -4.65
N ASP A 117 -0.53 6.10 -4.06
CA ASP A 117 -1.68 7.00 -3.92
C ASP A 117 -1.36 8.19 -3.01
N ARG A 118 -0.68 7.95 -1.88
CA ARG A 118 -0.27 9.01 -0.94
C ARG A 118 0.66 10.02 -1.60
N ILE A 119 1.63 9.56 -2.40
CA ILE A 119 2.60 10.43 -3.06
C ILE A 119 1.98 11.14 -4.27
N TYR A 120 1.15 10.45 -5.07
CA TYR A 120 0.64 11.01 -6.32
C TYR A 120 -0.56 11.96 -6.14
N ARG A 121 -1.42 11.71 -5.14
CA ARG A 121 -2.65 12.50 -4.93
C ARG A 121 -2.68 13.31 -3.64
N GLY A 122 -1.74 13.08 -2.71
CA GLY A 122 -1.70 13.77 -1.41
C GLY A 122 -2.87 13.45 -0.46
N ARG A 123 -3.90 12.74 -0.93
CA ARG A 123 -5.01 12.21 -0.15
C ARG A 123 -4.90 10.69 -0.18
N SER A 124 -4.53 10.13 0.96
CA SER A 124 -4.30 8.69 1.07
C SER A 124 -5.48 8.01 1.75
N HIS A 125 -6.02 7.00 1.10
CA HIS A 125 -7.01 6.12 1.71
C HIS A 125 -6.28 5.10 2.58
N TRP A 126 -6.66 4.99 3.86
CA TRP A 126 -6.00 4.11 4.83
C TRP A 126 -6.36 2.64 4.64
N TRP A 127 -7.37 2.36 3.82
CA TRP A 127 -7.89 1.00 3.61
C TRP A 127 -6.83 -0.01 3.13
N PRO A 128 -5.88 0.28 2.21
CA PRO A 128 -4.91 -0.71 1.73
C PRO A 128 -3.88 -1.09 2.78
N LEU A 129 -3.68 -0.24 3.79
CA LEU A 129 -2.71 -0.47 4.84
C LEU A 129 -3.10 -1.68 5.70
N ILE A 130 -4.39 -1.82 6.00
CA ILE A 130 -4.90 -2.90 6.86
C ILE A 130 -4.61 -4.28 6.25
N PRO A 131 -5.09 -4.63 5.02
CA PRO A 131 -4.78 -5.91 4.42
C PRO A 131 -3.29 -6.05 4.09
N GLY A 132 -2.62 -4.97 3.67
CA GLY A 132 -1.18 -5.00 3.37
C GLY A 132 -0.34 -5.38 4.60
N THR A 133 -0.59 -4.75 5.74
CA THR A 133 0.09 -5.06 7.00
C THR A 133 -0.23 -6.46 7.50
N ILE A 134 -1.50 -6.90 7.43
CA ILE A 134 -1.87 -8.27 7.81
C ILE A 134 -1.11 -9.29 6.96
N LEU A 135 -1.02 -9.08 5.66
CA LEU A 135 -0.32 -9.97 4.73
C LEU A 135 1.20 -9.93 4.85
N LEU A 136 1.76 -8.81 5.33
CA LEU A 136 3.19 -8.71 5.62
C LEU A 136 3.57 -9.41 6.93
N ILE A 137 2.73 -9.30 7.96
CA ILE A 137 2.99 -9.87 9.29
C ILE A 137 2.61 -11.35 9.34
N GLY A 138 1.58 -11.79 8.62
CA GLY A 138 1.09 -13.18 8.63
C GLY A 138 2.19 -14.22 8.37
N PRO A 139 2.96 -14.12 7.28
CA PRO A 139 4.09 -15.02 6.98
C PRO A 139 5.21 -14.97 8.02
N LEU A 140 5.34 -13.89 8.79
CA LEU A 140 6.31 -13.77 9.88
C LEU A 140 5.78 -14.46 11.16
N LEU A 141 4.49 -14.34 11.44
CA LEU A 141 3.83 -15.00 12.57
C LEU A 141 3.82 -16.53 12.44
N THR A 142 3.68 -17.07 11.23
CA THR A 142 3.72 -18.53 10.99
C THR A 142 5.09 -19.15 11.27
N ARG A 143 6.15 -18.35 11.38
CA ARG A 143 7.49 -18.80 11.81
C ARG A 143 7.63 -18.91 13.33
N LEU A 144 6.66 -18.40 14.09
CA LEU A 144 6.66 -18.38 15.56
C LEU A 144 5.49 -19.23 16.09
N PRO A 145 5.70 -20.51 16.46
CA PRO A 145 4.64 -21.42 16.89
C PRO A 145 3.81 -20.88 18.08
N GLU A 146 4.48 -20.20 19.01
CA GLU A 146 3.89 -19.54 20.17
C GLU A 146 2.91 -18.42 19.76
N ALA A 147 3.29 -17.61 18.78
CA ALA A 147 2.48 -16.48 18.32
C ALA A 147 1.24 -16.95 17.56
N GLN A 148 1.36 -18.02 16.78
CA GLN A 148 0.23 -18.61 16.07
C GLN A 148 -0.87 -19.08 17.04
N ARG A 149 -0.49 -19.78 18.12
CA ARG A 149 -1.45 -20.24 19.13
C ARG A 149 -2.17 -19.08 19.82
N VAL A 150 -1.46 -17.99 20.11
CA VAL A 150 -2.07 -16.79 20.70
C VAL A 150 -3.05 -16.14 19.73
N VAL A 151 -2.70 -16.03 18.45
CA VAL A 151 -3.59 -15.45 17.42
C VAL A 151 -4.85 -16.30 17.22
N GLU A 152 -4.71 -17.63 17.18
CA GLU A 152 -5.83 -18.58 17.04
C GLU A 152 -6.83 -18.46 18.20
N ILE A 153 -6.38 -18.12 19.41
CA ILE A 153 -7.24 -17.93 20.59
C ILE A 153 -7.77 -16.49 20.67
N ALA A 154 -6.92 -15.50 20.41
CA ALA A 154 -7.24 -14.09 20.51
C ALA A 154 -8.28 -13.65 19.46
N TRP A 155 -8.24 -14.21 18.26
CA TRP A 155 -9.15 -13.86 17.18
C TRP A 155 -10.64 -14.18 17.48
N PRO A 156 -11.02 -15.42 17.85
CA PRO A 156 -12.38 -15.73 18.27
C PRO A 156 -12.85 -14.90 19.46
N LEU A 157 -12.01 -14.72 20.49
CA LEU A 157 -12.33 -13.91 21.66
C LEU A 157 -12.59 -12.44 21.30
N GLY A 158 -11.78 -11.87 20.40
CA GLY A 158 -11.98 -10.53 19.87
C GLY A 158 -13.33 -10.40 19.15
N LEU A 159 -13.69 -11.36 18.31
CA LEU A 159 -14.97 -11.38 17.61
C LEU A 159 -16.16 -11.50 18.58
N ILE A 160 -16.04 -12.32 19.63
CA ILE A 160 -17.06 -12.44 20.68
C ILE A 160 -17.24 -11.10 21.40
N LEU A 161 -16.14 -10.43 21.76
CA LEU A 161 -16.18 -9.16 22.47
C LEU A 161 -16.80 -8.04 21.60
N VAL A 162 -16.39 -7.96 20.33
CA VAL A 162 -16.97 -7.02 19.36
C VAL A 162 -18.46 -7.31 19.15
N GLY A 163 -18.83 -8.59 19.02
CA GLY A 163 -20.22 -9.02 18.93
C GLY A 163 -21.05 -8.59 20.14
N LEU A 164 -20.53 -8.77 21.36
CA LEU A 164 -21.18 -8.32 22.60
C LEU A 164 -21.34 -6.80 22.64
N ILE A 165 -20.31 -6.04 22.27
CA ILE A 165 -20.38 -4.57 22.22
C ILE A 165 -21.45 -4.10 21.24
N LEU A 166 -21.53 -4.71 20.06
CA LEU A 166 -22.57 -4.41 19.07
C LEU A 166 -23.97 -4.77 19.58
N LEU A 167 -24.12 -5.89 20.29
CA LEU A 167 -25.40 -6.32 20.85
C LEU A 167 -25.90 -5.34 21.93
N VAL A 168 -25.01 -4.96 22.84
CA VAL A 168 -25.30 -3.98 23.91
C VAL A 168 -25.59 -2.60 23.32
N GLY A 169 -24.80 -2.18 22.32
CA GLY A 169 -25.02 -0.92 21.60
C GLY A 169 -26.35 -0.88 20.86
N ALA A 170 -26.75 -1.98 20.21
CA ALA A 170 -28.03 -2.10 19.52
C ALA A 170 -29.21 -2.02 20.51
N GLN A 171 -29.12 -2.67 21.68
CA GLN A 171 -30.16 -2.57 22.70
C GLN A 171 -30.27 -1.19 23.35
N GLY A 172 -29.16 -0.45 23.42
CA GLY A 172 -29.15 0.96 23.86
C GLY A 172 -29.84 1.92 22.88
N ILE A 173 -29.81 1.62 21.58
CA ILE A 173 -30.48 2.40 20.52
C ILE A 173 -31.99 2.15 20.55
N THR A 174 -32.43 0.91 20.73
CA THR A 174 -33.86 0.55 20.79
C THR A 174 -34.56 1.10 22.04
N ARG A 175 -33.85 1.35 23.15
CA ARG A 175 -34.42 1.95 24.36
C ARG A 175 -34.60 3.47 24.31
N ARG A 176 -34.13 4.15 23.25
CA ARG A 176 -34.22 5.61 23.09
C ARG A 176 -35.25 6.07 22.04
N LEU A 177 -35.95 5.13 21.40
CA LEU A 177 -37.12 5.37 20.54
C LEU A 177 -38.40 5.05 21.31
#